data_AF-A0A2E5B2F6-F1
#
_entry.id   AF-A0A2E5B2F6-F1
#
_cell.length_a   1.000
_cell.length_b   1.000
_cell.length_c   1.000
_cell.angle_alpha   90.00
_cell.angle_beta   90.00
_cell.angle_gamma   90.00
#
_symmetry.space_group_name_H-M   'P 1'
#
loop_
_entity.id
_entity.type
_entity.pdbx_description
1 polymer ?
#
loop_
_entity_poly.entity_id
_entity_poly.type
_entity_poly.pdbx_seq_one_letter_code
_entity_poly.pdbx_strand_id
1 'polypeptide(L)'
;MFNDSGGYISIAEMFKTGDFGQYNGTRTPGYPLLIFLANLSLPVVAIYQNFIGILTSFMLFYIFRKQSKNINFSIIVGLIPSIFLHLLFYERAILTESLTLFSLVFCIYLLFKVDFFLKPLSFFQVVLVGLVATLALLVRPMFVILPPFIAFYYVVLNYKSGIFHNALRVLFFCLPAFAFYSFWSSYNEKHTGYKTITAYSGINIAQTTVFFLEEADNEFAPIRDHHIRKRDSLIAYGGDPAMSIWYVYEDLKRKNSLSVAEFSQLLKPMNENLILNNKTSYLKQVLVSWLDFWNTGMMWNYDSFPIKEIKWLLAGFWLFLMTPFVIFIKIIFLLISGFHIYKRIRDRKLLFTFEFFCVLLILGASVGQALITFGSNARFSMPFFPLIFIVVVQFYLNNKNYVPTCFRIKKRRHISN
;
A
#
# COMPACT_ATOMS: atom_id res chain seq x y z
N MET A 1 -5.53 -6.57 -19.76
CA MET A 1 -6.49 -6.14 -18.72
C MET A 1 -6.65 -7.28 -17.71
N PHE A 2 -7.03 -6.97 -16.47
CA PHE A 2 -7.34 -7.94 -15.43
C PHE A 2 -8.78 -7.70 -14.92
N ASN A 3 -9.34 -8.62 -14.13
CA ASN A 3 -10.71 -8.52 -13.62
C ASN A 3 -10.99 -7.17 -12.93
N ASP A 4 -10.00 -6.64 -12.22
CA ASP A 4 -10.09 -5.34 -11.53
C ASP A 4 -10.11 -4.12 -12.46
N SER A 5 -9.61 -4.24 -13.70
CA SER A 5 -9.45 -3.12 -14.63
C SER A 5 -10.78 -2.45 -14.97
N GLY A 6 -11.86 -3.23 -15.10
CA GLY A 6 -13.18 -2.73 -15.50
C GLY A 6 -13.73 -1.64 -14.59
N GLY A 7 -13.60 -1.81 -13.27
CA GLY A 7 -14.09 -0.82 -12.31
C GLY A 7 -13.35 0.51 -12.33
N TYR A 8 -12.11 0.55 -12.85
CA TYR A 8 -11.40 1.82 -13.04
C TYR A 8 -11.79 2.50 -14.36
N ILE A 9 -12.00 1.70 -15.41
CA ILE A 9 -12.41 2.20 -16.73
C ILE A 9 -13.81 2.81 -16.66
N SER A 10 -14.75 2.16 -15.98
CA SER A 10 -16.13 2.67 -15.83
C SER A 10 -16.17 4.05 -15.16
N ILE A 11 -15.35 4.28 -14.14
CA ILE A 11 -15.29 5.59 -13.47
C ILE A 11 -14.63 6.65 -14.37
N ALA A 12 -13.63 6.26 -15.17
CA ALA A 12 -13.02 7.17 -16.14
C ALA A 12 -14.02 7.58 -17.25
N GLU A 13 -14.89 6.67 -17.68
CA GLU A 13 -16.00 6.96 -18.60
C GLU A 13 -17.00 7.93 -17.98
N MET A 14 -17.33 7.78 -16.70
CA MET A 14 -18.18 8.73 -15.95
C MET A 14 -17.54 10.13 -15.91
N PHE A 15 -16.21 10.24 -15.70
CA PHE A 15 -15.52 11.53 -15.77
C PHE A 15 -15.61 12.17 -17.15
N LYS A 16 -15.55 11.37 -18.23
CA LYS A 16 -15.62 11.88 -19.60
C LYS A 16 -17.02 12.33 -20.01
N THR A 17 -18.04 11.59 -19.58
CA THR A 17 -19.44 11.87 -19.94
C THR A 17 -20.10 12.88 -18.99
N GLY A 18 -19.59 13.02 -17.77
CA GLY A 18 -20.22 13.79 -16.70
C GLY A 18 -21.45 13.08 -16.09
N ASP A 19 -21.75 11.85 -16.53
CA ASP A 19 -22.85 11.05 -16.00
C ASP A 19 -22.34 10.06 -14.95
N PHE A 20 -22.87 10.20 -13.73
CA PHE A 20 -22.55 9.34 -12.58
C PHE A 20 -23.74 8.50 -12.14
N GLY A 21 -24.77 8.33 -12.99
CA GLY A 21 -25.98 7.58 -12.67
C GLY A 21 -25.73 6.11 -12.30
N GLN A 22 -24.64 5.51 -12.80
CA GLN A 22 -24.23 4.13 -12.50
C GLN A 22 -23.06 4.03 -11.50
N TYR A 23 -22.74 5.10 -10.79
CA TYR A 23 -21.64 5.11 -9.84
C TYR A 23 -21.92 4.18 -8.64
N ASN A 24 -20.97 3.30 -8.31
CA ASN A 24 -21.15 2.25 -7.30
C ASN A 24 -20.20 2.35 -6.09
N GLY A 25 -19.42 3.44 -5.96
CA GLY A 25 -18.57 3.68 -4.79
C GLY A 25 -17.37 2.75 -4.62
N THR A 26 -17.03 1.91 -5.61
CA THR A 26 -16.06 0.81 -5.40
C THR A 26 -14.59 1.23 -5.43
N ARG A 27 -14.22 2.24 -6.23
CA ARG A 27 -12.82 2.69 -6.41
C ARG A 27 -12.66 4.18 -6.09
N THR A 28 -11.45 4.56 -5.73
CA THR A 28 -11.03 5.96 -5.58
C THR A 28 -10.67 6.58 -6.94
N PRO A 29 -10.62 7.92 -7.07
CA PRO A 29 -10.56 8.57 -8.37
C PRO A 29 -9.15 8.65 -8.95
N GLY A 30 -8.09 8.42 -8.17
CA GLY A 30 -6.71 8.70 -8.59
C GLY A 30 -6.27 7.95 -9.85
N TYR A 31 -6.57 6.65 -9.94
CA TYR A 31 -6.25 5.86 -11.14
C TYR A 31 -7.23 6.06 -12.30
N PRO A 32 -8.57 6.12 -12.07
CA PRO A 32 -9.52 6.53 -13.10
C PRO A 32 -9.19 7.89 -13.73
N LEU A 33 -8.66 8.86 -12.97
CA LEU A 33 -8.20 10.14 -13.51
C LEU A 33 -7.06 9.97 -14.52
N LEU A 34 -6.12 9.05 -14.28
CA LEU A 34 -5.05 8.74 -15.25
C LEU A 34 -5.62 8.18 -16.56
N ILE A 35 -6.62 7.31 -16.48
CA ILE A 35 -7.32 6.74 -17.64
C ILE A 35 -8.10 7.82 -18.39
N PHE A 36 -8.78 8.70 -17.65
CA PHE A 36 -9.50 9.85 -18.21
C PHE A 36 -8.56 10.81 -18.96
N LEU A 37 -7.40 11.15 -18.38
CA LEU A 37 -6.38 11.99 -19.03
C LEU A 37 -5.81 11.37 -20.30
N ALA A 38 -5.78 10.04 -20.37
CA ALA A 38 -5.43 9.30 -21.58
C ALA A 38 -6.59 9.19 -22.59
N ASN A 39 -7.68 9.94 -22.39
CA ASN A 39 -8.90 9.93 -23.19
C ASN A 39 -9.49 8.51 -23.36
N LEU A 40 -9.43 7.70 -22.28
CA LEU A 40 -9.86 6.29 -22.24
C LEU A 40 -9.03 5.33 -23.11
N SER A 41 -7.94 5.78 -23.71
CA SER A 41 -7.06 4.92 -24.52
C SER A 41 -6.11 4.12 -23.62
N LEU A 42 -6.40 2.83 -23.42
CA LEU A 42 -5.57 1.94 -22.58
C LEU A 42 -4.10 1.84 -23.04
N PRO A 43 -3.77 1.83 -24.35
CA PRO A 43 -2.39 1.91 -24.80
C PRO A 43 -1.69 3.20 -24.35
N VAL A 44 -2.38 4.35 -24.39
CA VAL A 44 -1.85 5.63 -23.91
C VAL A 44 -1.66 5.62 -22.40
N VAL A 45 -2.59 5.01 -21.64
CA VAL A 45 -2.41 4.78 -20.20
C VAL A 45 -1.13 3.99 -19.93
N ALA A 46 -0.89 2.92 -20.67
CA ALA A 46 0.34 2.14 -20.52
C ALA A 46 1.59 2.98 -20.85
N ILE A 47 1.54 3.88 -21.83
CA ILE A 47 2.64 4.82 -22.12
C ILE A 47 2.87 5.77 -20.93
N TYR A 48 1.81 6.35 -20.35
CA TYR A 48 1.91 7.19 -19.16
C TYR A 48 2.51 6.43 -17.98
N GLN A 49 2.09 5.18 -17.76
CA GLN A 49 2.66 4.32 -16.71
C GLN A 49 4.16 4.07 -16.93
N ASN A 50 4.61 3.83 -18.16
CA ASN A 50 6.05 3.68 -18.45
C ASN A 50 6.83 4.96 -18.14
N PHE A 51 6.29 6.13 -18.51
CA PHE A 51 6.92 7.42 -18.21
C PHE A 51 7.03 7.65 -16.69
N ILE A 52 5.95 7.33 -15.96
CA ILE A 52 5.91 7.35 -14.51
C ILE A 52 6.93 6.36 -13.90
N GLY A 53 7.11 5.18 -14.49
CA GLY A 53 8.15 4.22 -14.11
C GLY A 53 9.56 4.79 -14.24
N ILE A 54 9.86 5.44 -15.37
CA ILE A 54 11.15 6.13 -15.59
C ILE A 54 11.37 7.25 -14.55
N LEU A 55 10.37 8.08 -14.27
CA LEU A 55 10.48 9.10 -13.23
C LEU A 55 10.71 8.50 -11.84
N THR A 56 10.04 7.38 -11.53
CA THR A 56 10.24 6.64 -10.28
C THR A 56 11.69 6.17 -10.16
N SER A 57 12.29 5.65 -11.24
CA SER A 57 13.69 5.24 -11.29
C SER A 57 14.65 6.39 -10.96
N PHE A 58 14.44 7.59 -11.56
CA PHE A 58 15.25 8.77 -11.25
C PHE A 58 15.10 9.24 -9.80
N MET A 59 13.88 9.20 -9.26
CA MET A 59 13.62 9.57 -7.87
C MET A 59 14.28 8.60 -6.89
N LEU A 60 14.20 7.28 -7.14
CA LEU A 60 14.87 6.25 -6.34
C LEU A 60 16.40 6.43 -6.36
N PHE A 61 16.98 6.66 -7.53
CA PHE A 61 18.39 7.00 -7.67
C PHE A 61 18.76 8.21 -6.81
N TYR A 62 17.98 9.30 -6.90
CA TYR A 62 18.23 10.53 -6.14
C TYR A 62 18.15 10.32 -4.62
N ILE A 63 17.09 9.64 -4.15
CA ILE A 63 16.89 9.32 -2.73
C ILE A 63 18.10 8.57 -2.20
N PHE A 64 18.51 7.49 -2.87
CA PHE A 64 19.63 6.67 -2.41
C PHE A 64 20.97 7.40 -2.51
N ARG A 65 21.17 8.20 -3.57
CA ARG A 65 22.39 9.00 -3.76
C ARG A 65 22.55 10.03 -2.65
N LYS A 66 21.46 10.71 -2.28
CA LYS A 66 21.46 11.71 -1.21
C LYS A 66 21.71 11.09 0.17
N GLN A 67 21.16 9.89 0.42
CA GLN A 67 21.34 9.17 1.68
C GLN A 67 22.75 8.57 1.84
N SER A 68 23.20 7.77 0.87
CA SER A 68 24.40 6.92 1.01
C SER A 68 25.67 7.56 0.46
N LYS A 69 25.55 8.53 -0.45
CA LYS A 69 26.63 9.05 -1.31
C LYS A 69 27.34 7.96 -2.15
N ASN A 70 26.77 6.77 -2.31
CA ASN A 70 27.34 5.68 -3.10
C ASN A 70 26.69 5.62 -4.50
N ILE A 71 27.45 5.95 -5.55
CA ILE A 71 26.92 6.04 -6.92
C ILE A 71 26.50 4.68 -7.49
N ASN A 72 27.28 3.64 -7.25
CA ASN A 72 27.04 2.31 -7.82
C ASN A 72 25.72 1.73 -7.30
N PHE A 73 25.52 1.77 -5.99
CA PHE A 73 24.26 1.32 -5.41
C PHE A 73 23.09 2.26 -5.74
N SER A 74 23.32 3.56 -5.93
CA SER A 74 22.26 4.46 -6.45
C SER A 74 21.77 4.05 -7.82
N ILE A 75 22.66 3.66 -8.74
CA ILE A 75 22.29 3.17 -10.08
C ILE A 75 21.46 1.89 -9.95
N ILE A 76 21.92 0.92 -9.15
CA ILE A 76 21.18 -0.34 -8.93
C ILE A 76 19.78 -0.06 -8.38
N VAL A 77 19.68 0.79 -7.36
CA VAL A 77 18.40 1.17 -6.74
C VAL A 77 17.48 1.88 -7.74
N GLY A 78 18.03 2.78 -8.56
CA GLY A 78 17.27 3.45 -9.61
C GLY A 78 16.74 2.49 -10.67
N LEU A 79 17.46 1.41 -10.97
CA LEU A 79 17.04 0.42 -11.98
C LEU A 79 16.04 -0.62 -11.45
N ILE A 80 15.71 -0.64 -10.16
CA ILE A 80 14.80 -1.63 -9.56
C ILE A 80 13.46 -1.75 -10.34
N PRO A 81 12.73 -0.65 -10.65
CA PRO A 81 11.46 -0.76 -11.37
C PRO A 81 11.58 -1.48 -12.72
N SER A 82 12.72 -1.32 -13.40
CA SER A 82 12.95 -1.87 -14.73
C SER A 82 13.58 -3.27 -14.72
N ILE A 83 14.31 -3.64 -13.66
CA ILE A 83 14.94 -4.96 -13.56
C ILE A 83 13.95 -6.01 -13.03
N PHE A 84 13.15 -5.68 -12.03
CA PHE A 84 12.29 -6.66 -11.38
C PHE A 84 11.01 -6.93 -12.17
N LEU A 85 10.86 -8.16 -12.67
CA LEU A 85 9.73 -8.55 -13.52
C LEU A 85 8.37 -8.22 -12.89
N HIS A 86 8.17 -8.52 -11.60
CA HIS A 86 6.90 -8.18 -10.95
C HIS A 86 6.58 -6.69 -11.02
N LEU A 87 7.57 -5.79 -10.85
CA LEU A 87 7.36 -4.36 -11.01
C LEU A 87 7.07 -3.98 -12.46
N LEU A 88 7.90 -4.48 -13.38
CA LEU A 88 7.81 -4.19 -14.81
C LEU A 88 6.45 -4.61 -15.40
N PHE A 89 5.92 -5.77 -15.02
CA PHE A 89 4.63 -6.24 -15.53
C PHE A 89 3.45 -5.41 -15.02
N TYR A 90 3.53 -4.87 -13.80
CA TYR A 90 2.53 -3.93 -13.31
C TYR A 90 2.56 -2.60 -14.07
N GLU A 91 3.68 -2.18 -14.66
CA GLU A 91 3.73 -0.96 -15.50
C GLU A 91 2.89 -1.08 -16.77
N ARG A 92 2.61 -2.30 -17.23
CA ARG A 92 1.72 -2.57 -18.37
C ARG A 92 0.32 -3.01 -17.96
N ALA A 93 0.13 -3.42 -16.71
CA ALA A 93 -1.18 -3.76 -16.19
C ALA A 93 -2.03 -2.49 -16.03
N ILE A 94 -3.30 -2.54 -16.46
CA ILE A 94 -4.26 -1.46 -16.22
C ILE A 94 -4.78 -1.61 -14.79
N LEU A 95 -3.95 -1.25 -13.82
CA LEU A 95 -4.16 -1.40 -12.37
C LEU A 95 -3.41 -0.29 -11.60
N THR A 96 -3.70 -0.15 -10.32
CA THR A 96 -3.24 0.98 -9.47
C THR A 96 -1.79 0.89 -9.01
N GLU A 97 -1.10 -0.26 -9.11
CA GLU A 97 0.19 -0.50 -8.44
C GLU A 97 1.28 0.47 -8.87
N SER A 98 1.47 0.65 -10.19
CA SER A 98 2.54 1.49 -10.74
C SER A 98 2.37 2.95 -10.34
N LEU A 99 1.13 3.45 -10.39
CA LEU A 99 0.80 4.80 -9.94
C LEU A 99 0.95 4.95 -8.41
N THR A 100 0.64 3.90 -7.66
CA THR A 100 0.84 3.84 -6.20
C THR A 100 2.32 3.92 -5.85
N LEU A 101 3.15 3.10 -6.49
CA LEU A 101 4.61 3.09 -6.31
C LEU A 101 5.17 4.48 -6.59
N PHE A 102 4.78 5.09 -7.71
CA PHE A 102 5.20 6.45 -8.04
C PHE A 102 4.77 7.47 -6.99
N SER A 103 3.51 7.47 -6.56
CA SER A 103 3.00 8.44 -5.59
C SER A 103 3.73 8.32 -4.24
N LEU A 104 3.99 7.08 -3.81
CA LEU A 104 4.79 6.82 -2.61
C LEU A 104 6.23 7.32 -2.77
N VAL A 105 6.92 6.93 -3.84
CA VAL A 105 8.32 7.33 -4.09
C VAL A 105 8.44 8.84 -4.29
N PHE A 106 7.48 9.49 -4.96
CA PHE A 106 7.45 10.93 -5.15
C PHE A 106 7.29 11.67 -3.83
N CYS A 107 6.45 11.16 -2.91
CA CYS A 107 6.36 11.68 -1.55
C CYS A 107 7.70 11.58 -0.83
N ILE A 108 8.37 10.43 -0.84
CA ILE A 108 9.68 10.25 -0.21
C ILE A 108 10.75 11.15 -0.86
N TYR A 109 10.76 11.24 -2.19
CA TYR A 109 11.65 12.12 -2.93
C TYR A 109 11.49 13.57 -2.50
N LEU A 110 10.25 14.04 -2.33
CA LEU A 110 9.98 15.38 -1.85
C LEU A 110 10.50 15.57 -0.43
N LEU A 111 10.31 14.61 0.48
CA LEU A 111 10.89 14.65 1.85
C LEU A 111 12.41 14.85 1.81
N PHE A 112 13.10 14.17 0.90
CA PHE A 112 14.53 14.38 0.67
C PHE A 112 14.84 15.76 0.07
N LYS A 113 14.05 16.24 -0.90
CA LYS A 113 14.27 17.56 -1.51
C LYS A 113 14.14 18.71 -0.52
N VAL A 114 13.23 18.61 0.45
CA VAL A 114 13.04 19.65 1.48
C VAL A 114 13.92 19.46 2.72
N ASP A 115 14.81 18.45 2.73
CA ASP A 115 15.66 18.07 3.86
C ASP A 115 14.88 17.77 5.16
N PHE A 116 13.72 17.12 5.03
CA PHE A 116 12.78 16.84 6.13
C PHE A 116 13.44 16.24 7.39
N PHE A 117 14.42 15.35 7.20
CA PHE A 117 15.10 14.65 8.30
C PHE A 117 16.19 15.48 8.99
N LEU A 118 16.55 16.64 8.44
CA LEU A 118 17.69 17.44 8.91
C LEU A 118 17.26 18.80 9.48
N LYS A 119 16.19 19.38 8.97
CA LYS A 119 15.76 20.74 9.34
C LYS A 119 14.23 20.87 9.42
N PRO A 120 13.71 21.80 10.24
CA PRO A 120 12.28 22.11 10.25
C PRO A 120 11.83 22.63 8.89
N LEU A 121 10.60 22.27 8.52
CA LEU A 121 10.00 22.68 7.25
C LEU A 121 9.38 24.07 7.30
N SER A 122 9.49 24.82 6.20
CA SER A 122 8.70 26.04 6.00
C SER A 122 7.21 25.70 5.86
N PHE A 123 6.33 26.70 6.03
CA PHE A 123 4.87 26.48 5.98
C PHE A 123 4.42 25.91 4.63
N PHE A 124 4.92 26.52 3.55
CA PHE A 124 4.67 26.06 2.19
C PHE A 124 5.12 24.60 1.97
N GLN A 125 6.29 24.22 2.51
CA GLN A 125 6.78 22.84 2.40
C GLN A 125 5.88 21.84 3.12
N VAL A 126 5.29 22.20 4.26
CA VAL A 126 4.35 21.32 4.97
C VAL A 126 3.08 21.10 4.15
N VAL A 127 2.49 22.17 3.61
CA VAL A 127 1.30 22.06 2.75
C VAL A 127 1.60 21.23 1.51
N LEU A 128 2.76 21.47 0.86
CA LEU A 128 3.18 20.72 -0.33
C LEU A 128 3.37 19.22 -0.03
N VAL A 129 4.02 18.87 1.09
CA VAL A 129 4.20 17.47 1.50
C VAL A 129 2.84 16.82 1.82
N GLY A 130 1.93 17.52 2.50
CA GLY A 130 0.58 17.03 2.77
C GLY A 130 -0.22 16.75 1.49
N LEU A 131 -0.15 17.65 0.51
CA LEU A 131 -0.78 17.47 -0.81
C LEU A 131 -0.20 16.26 -1.54
N VAL A 132 1.12 16.14 -1.61
CA VAL A 132 1.79 15.02 -2.29
C VAL A 132 1.52 13.68 -1.59
N ALA A 133 1.50 13.64 -0.25
CA ALA A 133 1.14 12.44 0.50
C ALA A 133 -0.31 12.00 0.23
N THR A 134 -1.21 12.95 -0.01
CA THR A 134 -2.62 12.68 -0.35
C THR A 134 -2.77 12.02 -1.72
N LEU A 135 -1.84 12.24 -2.67
CA LEU A 135 -1.87 11.58 -3.98
C LEU A 135 -1.88 10.05 -3.84
N ALA A 136 -1.12 9.49 -2.88
CA ALA A 136 -1.13 8.05 -2.64
C ALA A 136 -2.51 7.56 -2.16
N LEU A 137 -3.20 8.34 -1.33
CA LEU A 137 -4.57 8.07 -0.85
C LEU A 137 -5.60 8.13 -1.99
N LEU A 138 -5.48 9.12 -2.89
CA LEU A 138 -6.33 9.24 -4.09
C LEU A 138 -6.26 7.97 -4.96
N VAL A 139 -5.09 7.34 -5.03
CA VAL A 139 -4.85 6.13 -5.84
C VAL A 139 -5.27 4.87 -5.08
N ARG A 140 -4.96 4.78 -3.78
CA ARG A 140 -5.30 3.64 -2.91
C ARG A 140 -5.68 4.06 -1.49
N PRO A 141 -6.86 3.65 -0.99
CA PRO A 141 -7.32 3.94 0.38
C PRO A 141 -6.33 3.61 1.50
N MET A 142 -5.53 2.54 1.36
CA MET A 142 -4.56 2.11 2.38
C MET A 142 -3.57 3.21 2.79
N PHE A 143 -3.28 4.16 1.90
CA PHE A 143 -2.35 5.26 2.17
C PHE A 143 -2.97 6.43 2.93
N VAL A 144 -4.19 6.28 3.46
CA VAL A 144 -4.77 7.22 4.44
C VAL A 144 -3.85 7.42 5.65
N ILE A 145 -3.03 6.41 5.96
CA ILE A 145 -2.06 6.43 7.06
C ILE A 145 -0.83 7.30 6.77
N LEU A 146 -0.52 7.61 5.50
CA LEU A 146 0.76 8.22 5.12
C LEU A 146 0.88 9.68 5.63
N PRO A 147 -0.10 10.58 5.42
CA PRO A 147 -0.06 11.93 5.98
C PRO A 147 0.07 12.00 7.51
N PRO A 148 -0.76 11.30 8.32
CA PRO A 148 -0.60 11.32 9.77
C PRO A 148 0.71 10.67 10.24
N PHE A 149 1.22 9.67 9.51
CA PHE A 149 2.53 9.09 9.80
C PHE A 149 3.69 10.09 9.60
N ILE A 150 3.67 10.84 8.50
CA ILE A 150 4.66 11.90 8.25
C ILE A 150 4.53 13.01 9.31
N ALA A 151 3.31 13.39 9.67
CA ALA A 151 3.05 14.39 10.70
C ALA A 151 3.58 13.94 12.08
N PHE A 152 3.34 12.69 12.47
CA PHE A 152 3.91 12.08 13.68
C PHE A 152 5.44 12.18 13.67
N TYR A 153 6.06 11.77 12.57
CA TYR A 153 7.51 11.82 12.43
C TYR A 153 8.06 13.25 12.51
N TYR A 154 7.35 14.22 11.92
CA TYR A 154 7.69 15.63 11.99
C TYR A 154 7.68 16.15 13.43
N VAL A 155 6.62 15.86 14.19
CA VAL A 155 6.49 16.28 15.60
C VAL A 155 7.65 15.74 16.42
N VAL A 156 7.99 14.47 16.21
CA VAL A 156 9.09 13.82 16.90
C VAL A 156 10.44 14.47 16.59
N LEU A 157 10.72 14.77 15.32
CA LEU A 157 11.96 15.47 14.93
C LEU A 157 12.03 16.90 15.48
N ASN A 158 10.88 17.55 15.64
CA ASN A 158 10.74 18.96 16.00
C ASN A 158 10.08 19.16 17.38
N TYR A 159 10.25 18.20 18.30
CA TYR A 159 9.54 18.22 19.59
C TYR A 159 9.83 19.46 20.44
N LYS A 160 10.98 20.12 20.22
CA LYS A 160 11.39 21.34 20.93
C LYS A 160 10.77 22.63 20.37
N SER A 161 10.12 22.59 19.21
CA SER A 161 9.59 23.79 18.53
C SER A 161 8.32 24.37 19.16
N GLY A 162 7.81 23.76 20.24
CA GLY A 162 6.61 24.19 20.95
C GLY A 162 5.33 23.53 20.43
N ILE A 163 4.38 23.30 21.34
CA ILE A 163 3.17 22.52 21.06
C ILE A 163 2.26 23.18 20.01
N PHE A 164 2.08 24.49 20.07
CA PHE A 164 1.22 25.23 19.14
C PHE A 164 1.78 25.23 17.71
N HIS A 165 3.09 25.45 17.56
CA HIS A 165 3.77 25.40 16.27
C HIS A 165 3.60 24.01 15.62
N ASN A 166 3.84 22.96 16.40
CA ASN A 166 3.72 21.58 15.92
C ASN A 166 2.26 21.21 15.60
N ALA A 167 1.30 21.62 16.43
CA ALA A 167 -0.13 21.38 16.19
C ALA A 167 -0.59 21.99 14.87
N LEU A 168 -0.20 23.23 14.58
CA LEU A 168 -0.52 23.88 13.31
C LEU A 168 0.06 23.12 12.12
N ARG A 169 1.31 22.63 12.21
CA ARG A 169 1.91 21.84 11.11
C ARG A 169 1.27 20.48 10.95
N VAL A 170 0.92 19.79 12.03
CA VAL A 170 0.16 18.54 11.97
C VAL A 170 -1.17 18.75 11.24
N LEU A 171 -1.89 19.83 11.57
CA LEU A 171 -3.12 20.20 10.87
C LEU A 171 -2.88 20.33 9.37
N PHE A 172 -1.88 21.13 8.94
CA PHE A 172 -1.63 21.34 7.51
C PHE A 172 -1.03 20.13 6.77
N PHE A 173 -0.34 19.22 7.44
CA PHE A 173 0.03 17.92 6.85
C PHE A 173 -1.21 17.07 6.55
N CYS A 174 -2.15 17.01 7.49
CA CYS A 174 -3.30 16.11 7.42
C CYS A 174 -4.50 16.72 6.70
N LEU A 175 -4.58 18.06 6.61
CA LEU A 175 -5.72 18.78 6.06
C LEU A 175 -6.08 18.34 4.63
N PRO A 176 -5.13 18.21 3.67
CA PRO A 176 -5.49 17.76 2.32
C PRO A 176 -6.09 16.35 2.29
N ALA A 177 -5.55 15.44 3.09
CA ALA A 177 -6.04 14.07 3.18
C ALA A 177 -7.40 13.98 3.87
N PHE A 178 -7.60 14.77 4.93
CA PHE A 178 -8.88 14.88 5.61
C PHE A 178 -9.95 15.49 4.71
N ALA A 179 -9.61 16.56 3.97
CA ALA A 179 -10.51 17.19 3.01
C ALA A 179 -10.89 16.20 1.90
N PHE A 180 -9.93 15.47 1.33
CA PHE A 180 -10.20 14.44 0.33
C PHE A 180 -11.07 13.31 0.89
N TYR A 181 -10.71 12.76 2.05
CA TYR A 181 -11.48 11.68 2.68
C TYR A 181 -12.92 12.11 2.95
N SER A 182 -13.11 13.31 3.52
CA SER A 182 -14.43 13.86 3.83
C SER A 182 -15.25 14.10 2.56
N PHE A 183 -14.65 14.69 1.54
CA PHE A 183 -15.30 14.93 0.25
C PHE A 183 -15.70 13.62 -0.42
N TRP A 184 -14.77 12.68 -0.57
CA TRP A 184 -15.00 11.43 -1.28
C TRP A 184 -15.99 10.50 -0.56
N SER A 185 -15.91 10.43 0.78
CA SER A 185 -16.88 9.65 1.56
C SER A 185 -18.29 10.23 1.51
N SER A 186 -18.43 11.55 1.50
CA SER A 186 -19.73 12.23 1.34
C SER A 186 -20.27 12.07 -0.08
N TYR A 187 -19.40 12.07 -1.08
CA TYR A 187 -19.77 11.74 -2.47
C TYR A 187 -20.31 10.31 -2.57
N ASN A 188 -19.62 9.35 -1.96
CA ASN A 188 -20.11 7.97 -1.89
C ASN A 188 -21.44 7.86 -1.15
N GLU A 189 -21.62 8.59 -0.04
CA GLU A 189 -22.88 8.62 0.70
C GLU A 189 -24.04 9.09 -0.17
N LYS A 190 -23.83 10.18 -0.93
CA LYS A 190 -24.85 10.73 -1.82
C LYS A 190 -25.27 9.76 -2.95
N HIS A 191 -24.33 8.98 -3.49
CA HIS A 191 -24.60 8.12 -4.65
C HIS A 191 -24.91 6.66 -4.30
N THR A 192 -24.46 6.19 -3.14
CA THR A 192 -24.62 4.78 -2.72
C THR A 192 -25.44 4.62 -1.45
N GLY A 193 -25.75 5.71 -0.75
CA GLY A 193 -26.41 5.70 0.56
C GLY A 193 -25.46 5.48 1.75
N TYR A 194 -24.15 5.27 1.51
CA TYR A 194 -23.20 4.90 2.56
C TYR A 194 -21.94 5.74 2.59
N LYS A 195 -21.63 6.30 3.77
CA LYS A 195 -20.44 7.12 4.02
C LYS A 195 -19.20 6.25 4.23
N THR A 196 -18.47 5.98 3.14
CA THR A 196 -17.22 5.20 3.15
C THR A 196 -16.28 5.69 2.05
N ILE A 197 -14.98 5.40 2.15
CA ILE A 197 -14.02 5.68 1.06
C ILE A 197 -14.16 4.67 -0.10
N THR A 198 -14.61 3.45 0.20
CA THR A 198 -14.88 2.38 -0.76
C THR A 198 -16.04 1.52 -0.30
N ALA A 199 -16.90 1.14 -1.24
CA ALA A 199 -17.98 0.19 -1.01
C ALA A 199 -17.48 -1.21 -0.62
N TYR A 200 -16.19 -1.55 -0.78
CA TYR A 200 -15.68 -2.89 -0.47
C TYR A 200 -15.38 -3.18 1.00
N SER A 201 -15.58 -2.22 1.91
CA SER A 201 -15.21 -2.41 3.33
C SER A 201 -15.80 -3.68 3.98
N GLY A 202 -17.10 -3.90 3.90
CA GLY A 202 -17.74 -5.10 4.47
C GLY A 202 -17.36 -6.38 3.73
N ILE A 203 -17.13 -6.32 2.42
CA ILE A 203 -16.64 -7.47 1.64
C ILE A 203 -15.22 -7.85 2.09
N ASN A 204 -14.29 -6.89 2.19
CA ASN A 204 -12.91 -7.15 2.62
C ASN A 204 -12.84 -7.78 4.02
N ILE A 205 -13.72 -7.34 4.93
CA ILE A 205 -13.83 -7.96 6.26
C ILE A 205 -14.43 -9.36 6.16
N ALA A 206 -15.43 -9.59 5.31
CA ALA A 206 -15.99 -10.93 5.09
C ALA A 206 -14.95 -11.91 4.50
N GLN A 207 -14.02 -11.42 3.68
CA GLN A 207 -12.86 -12.22 3.26
C GLN A 207 -11.97 -12.57 4.45
N THR A 208 -11.79 -11.63 5.37
CA THR A 208 -10.99 -11.83 6.60
C THR A 208 -11.68 -12.75 7.62
N THR A 209 -13.01 -12.90 7.59
CA THR A 209 -13.74 -13.79 8.51
C THR A 209 -14.03 -15.17 7.94
N VAL A 210 -13.62 -15.44 6.69
CA VAL A 210 -14.02 -16.61 5.89
C VAL A 210 -13.75 -17.98 6.53
N PHE A 211 -12.69 -18.10 7.35
CA PHE A 211 -12.28 -19.37 7.96
C PHE A 211 -12.94 -19.68 9.30
N PHE A 212 -13.78 -18.78 9.81
CA PHE A 212 -14.50 -18.98 11.07
C PHE A 212 -15.96 -18.49 10.97
N LEU A 213 -16.54 -18.57 9.77
CA LEU A 213 -17.93 -18.19 9.50
C LEU A 213 -18.92 -19.02 10.32
N GLU A 214 -18.57 -20.27 10.61
CA GLU A 214 -19.33 -21.21 11.42
C GLU A 214 -19.62 -20.67 12.83
N GLU A 215 -18.77 -19.77 13.33
CA GLU A 215 -18.88 -19.16 14.64
C GLU A 215 -19.86 -17.96 14.67
N ALA A 216 -20.51 -17.62 13.55
CA ALA A 216 -21.51 -16.56 13.50
C ALA A 216 -22.86 -17.01 14.06
N ASP A 217 -23.52 -16.12 14.78
CA ASP A 217 -24.82 -16.35 15.40
C ASP A 217 -25.90 -16.80 14.39
N ASN A 218 -26.88 -17.55 14.89
CA ASN A 218 -27.93 -18.14 14.05
C ASN A 218 -28.83 -17.09 13.36
N GLU A 219 -28.87 -15.85 13.86
CA GLU A 219 -29.54 -14.75 13.17
C GLU A 219 -28.96 -14.46 11.78
N PHE A 220 -27.68 -14.79 11.55
CA PHE A 220 -27.00 -14.64 10.26
C PHE A 220 -26.97 -15.91 9.42
N ALA A 221 -27.64 -16.99 9.84
CA ALA A 221 -27.62 -18.29 9.16
C ALA A 221 -27.86 -18.22 7.63
N PRO A 222 -28.83 -17.41 7.11
CA PRO A 222 -29.08 -17.34 5.68
C PRO A 222 -27.86 -16.94 4.84
N ILE A 223 -27.11 -15.91 5.28
CA ILE A 223 -25.93 -15.42 4.56
C ILE A 223 -24.68 -16.22 4.91
N ARG A 224 -24.54 -16.61 6.18
CA ARG A 224 -23.46 -17.46 6.70
C ARG A 224 -23.38 -18.78 5.94
N ASP A 225 -24.50 -19.52 5.89
CA ASP A 225 -24.52 -20.86 5.31
C ASP A 225 -24.34 -20.82 3.79
N HIS A 226 -24.82 -19.76 3.12
CA HIS A 226 -24.52 -19.54 1.70
C HIS A 226 -23.03 -19.33 1.48
N HIS A 227 -22.41 -18.48 2.29
CA HIS A 227 -20.98 -18.20 2.20
C HIS A 227 -20.13 -19.46 2.46
N ILE A 228 -20.46 -20.23 3.51
CA ILE A 228 -19.81 -21.52 3.81
C ILE A 228 -19.89 -22.47 2.61
N ARG A 229 -21.08 -22.67 2.03
CA ARG A 229 -21.24 -23.55 0.85
C ARG A 229 -20.36 -23.13 -0.33
N LYS A 230 -20.24 -21.83 -0.59
CA LYS A 230 -19.38 -21.31 -1.68
C LYS A 230 -17.90 -21.46 -1.37
N ARG A 231 -17.51 -21.21 -0.13
CA ARG A 231 -16.15 -21.40 0.36
C ARG A 231 -15.71 -22.85 0.22
N ASP A 232 -16.50 -23.78 0.73
CA ASP A 232 -16.17 -25.21 0.72
C ASP A 232 -16.11 -25.77 -0.71
N SER A 233 -17.02 -25.31 -1.57
CA SER A 233 -16.96 -25.62 -3.00
C SER A 233 -15.67 -25.12 -3.64
N LEU A 234 -15.24 -23.87 -3.38
CA LEU A 234 -13.97 -23.36 -3.92
C LEU A 234 -12.77 -24.13 -3.40
N ILE A 235 -12.72 -24.45 -2.10
CA ILE A 235 -11.65 -25.24 -1.51
C ILE A 235 -11.53 -26.60 -2.21
N ALA A 236 -12.66 -27.26 -2.46
CA ALA A 236 -12.69 -28.55 -3.16
C ALA A 236 -12.13 -28.49 -4.59
N TYR A 237 -12.23 -27.34 -5.25
CA TYR A 237 -11.65 -27.10 -6.58
C TYR A 237 -10.27 -26.42 -6.55
N GLY A 238 -9.64 -26.27 -5.38
CA GLY A 238 -8.34 -25.62 -5.22
C GLY A 238 -8.35 -24.11 -5.44
N GLY A 239 -9.51 -23.47 -5.32
CA GLY A 239 -9.67 -22.02 -5.41
C GLY A 239 -9.34 -21.29 -4.10
N ASP A 240 -9.13 -19.97 -4.19
CA ASP A 240 -8.89 -19.12 -3.02
C ASP A 240 -10.19 -18.94 -2.21
N PRO A 241 -10.24 -19.38 -0.94
CA PRO A 241 -11.42 -19.21 -0.08
C PRO A 241 -11.85 -17.76 0.08
N ALA A 242 -10.91 -16.80 0.06
CA ALA A 242 -11.21 -15.37 0.15
C ALA A 242 -12.08 -14.88 -1.03
N MET A 243 -12.11 -15.59 -2.15
CA MET A 243 -12.92 -15.22 -3.30
C MET A 243 -14.37 -15.70 -3.21
N SER A 244 -14.70 -16.58 -2.25
CA SER A 244 -16.05 -17.15 -2.08
C SER A 244 -17.15 -16.10 -1.93
N ILE A 245 -16.86 -15.00 -1.23
CA ILE A 245 -17.81 -13.91 -1.01
C ILE A 245 -18.28 -13.24 -2.32
N TRP A 246 -17.44 -13.20 -3.35
CA TRP A 246 -17.82 -12.65 -4.65
C TRP A 246 -18.83 -13.55 -5.36
N TYR A 247 -18.76 -14.87 -5.17
CA TYR A 247 -19.77 -15.79 -5.68
C TYR A 247 -21.10 -15.69 -4.92
N VAL A 248 -21.05 -15.38 -3.62
CA VAL A 248 -22.26 -15.05 -2.83
C VAL A 248 -22.90 -13.79 -3.39
N TYR A 249 -22.09 -12.75 -3.64
CA TYR A 249 -22.57 -11.50 -4.24
C TYR A 249 -23.24 -11.74 -5.60
N GLU A 250 -22.60 -12.47 -6.51
CA GLU A 250 -23.15 -12.75 -7.84
C GLU A 250 -24.46 -13.57 -7.80
N ASP A 251 -24.63 -14.46 -6.82
CA ASP A 251 -25.90 -15.17 -6.61
C ASP A 251 -27.01 -14.23 -6.10
N LEU A 252 -26.71 -13.37 -5.12
CA LEU A 252 -27.69 -12.46 -4.54
C LEU A 252 -28.05 -11.31 -5.46
N LYS A 253 -27.07 -10.79 -6.21
CA LYS A 253 -27.27 -9.77 -7.25
C LYS A 253 -28.25 -10.26 -8.31
N ARG A 254 -28.13 -11.51 -8.76
CA ARG A 254 -29.06 -12.11 -9.74
C ARG A 254 -30.48 -12.28 -9.21
N LYS A 255 -30.64 -12.50 -7.91
CA LYS A 255 -31.97 -12.71 -7.29
C LYS A 255 -32.67 -11.40 -6.92
N ASN A 256 -31.94 -10.44 -6.37
CA ASN A 256 -32.52 -9.28 -5.69
C ASN A 256 -32.04 -7.93 -6.27
N SER A 257 -31.27 -7.94 -7.37
CA SER A 257 -30.69 -6.73 -7.98
C SER A 257 -29.89 -5.85 -7.00
N LEU A 258 -29.25 -6.47 -6.01
CA LEU A 258 -28.43 -5.80 -4.99
C LEU A 258 -27.21 -5.11 -5.60
N SER A 259 -26.98 -3.86 -5.21
CA SER A 259 -25.73 -3.16 -5.47
C SER A 259 -24.59 -3.68 -4.60
N VAL A 260 -23.34 -3.41 -5.02
CA VAL A 260 -22.15 -3.75 -4.23
C VAL A 260 -22.18 -3.09 -2.84
N ALA A 261 -22.63 -1.84 -2.78
CA ALA A 261 -22.64 -1.07 -1.54
C ALA A 261 -23.66 -1.65 -0.54
N GLU A 262 -24.87 -1.99 -1.00
CA GLU A 262 -25.89 -2.65 -0.17
C GLU A 262 -25.40 -4.03 0.32
N PHE A 263 -24.80 -4.82 -0.57
CA PHE A 263 -24.27 -6.13 -0.18
C PHE A 263 -23.16 -6.02 0.88
N SER A 264 -22.25 -5.05 0.73
CA SER A 264 -21.21 -4.78 1.71
C SER A 264 -21.78 -4.42 3.09
N GLN A 265 -22.90 -3.72 3.11
CA GLN A 265 -23.57 -3.30 4.34
C GLN A 265 -24.37 -4.42 4.99
N LEU A 266 -24.97 -5.29 4.17
CA LEU A 266 -25.61 -6.52 4.64
C LEU A 266 -24.63 -7.42 5.42
N LEU A 267 -23.34 -7.43 5.03
CA LEU A 267 -22.31 -8.22 5.69
C LEU A 267 -21.82 -7.62 7.02
N LYS A 268 -22.01 -6.32 7.24
CA LYS A 268 -21.38 -5.59 8.34
C LYS A 268 -21.78 -6.14 9.73
N PRO A 269 -23.07 -6.35 10.06
CA PRO A 269 -23.44 -6.87 11.39
C PRO A 269 -22.86 -8.26 11.67
N MET A 270 -22.91 -9.16 10.69
CA MET A 270 -22.33 -10.51 10.81
C MET A 270 -20.81 -10.46 11.04
N ASN A 271 -20.11 -9.61 10.28
CA ASN A 271 -18.67 -9.44 10.43
C ASN A 271 -18.28 -8.86 11.80
N GLU A 272 -19.02 -7.87 12.29
CA GLU A 272 -18.81 -7.29 13.61
C GLU A 272 -19.05 -8.33 14.72
N ASN A 273 -20.14 -9.09 14.63
CA ASN A 273 -20.43 -10.20 15.54
C ASN A 273 -19.29 -11.23 15.57
N LEU A 274 -18.86 -11.70 14.39
CA LEU A 274 -17.78 -12.66 14.24
C LEU A 274 -16.47 -12.18 14.88
N ILE A 275 -16.06 -10.93 14.63
CA ILE A 275 -14.80 -10.38 15.17
C ILE A 275 -14.88 -10.20 16.68
N LEU A 276 -16.00 -9.69 17.20
CA LEU A 276 -16.16 -9.39 18.63
C LEU A 276 -16.22 -10.66 19.47
N ASN A 277 -16.92 -11.69 18.99
CA ASN A 277 -17.09 -12.95 19.71
C ASN A 277 -15.90 -13.90 19.51
N ASN A 278 -15.14 -13.77 18.42
CA ASN A 278 -14.07 -14.71 18.06
C ASN A 278 -12.70 -14.02 17.85
N LYS A 279 -12.29 -13.20 18.83
CA LYS A 279 -11.05 -12.39 18.76
C LYS A 279 -9.80 -13.22 18.46
N THR A 280 -9.70 -14.43 19.01
CA THR A 280 -8.56 -15.32 18.77
C THR A 280 -8.52 -15.84 17.34
N SER A 281 -9.67 -16.24 16.77
CA SER A 281 -9.82 -16.67 15.38
C SER A 281 -9.46 -15.53 14.43
N TYR A 282 -9.95 -14.32 14.72
CA TYR A 282 -9.60 -13.11 13.96
C TYR A 282 -8.10 -12.82 14.01
N LEU A 283 -7.46 -12.83 15.18
CA LEU A 283 -6.01 -12.60 15.30
C LEU A 283 -5.18 -13.64 14.55
N LYS A 284 -5.56 -14.93 14.59
CA LYS A 284 -4.92 -15.97 13.79
C LYS A 284 -5.02 -15.65 12.30
N GLN A 285 -6.19 -15.21 11.85
CA GLN A 285 -6.40 -14.86 10.45
C GLN A 285 -5.61 -13.61 10.03
N VAL A 286 -5.52 -12.60 10.89
CA VAL A 286 -4.66 -11.42 10.67
C VAL A 286 -3.19 -11.83 10.54
N LEU A 287 -2.71 -12.79 11.34
CA LEU A 287 -1.34 -13.31 11.20
C LEU A 287 -1.12 -14.01 9.86
N VAL A 288 -2.08 -14.82 9.38
CA VAL A 288 -2.02 -15.44 8.05
C VAL A 288 -2.00 -14.36 6.95
N SER A 289 -2.91 -13.39 7.03
CA SER A 289 -2.95 -12.22 6.13
C SER A 289 -1.64 -11.44 6.11
N TRP A 290 -1.00 -11.28 7.28
CA TRP A 290 0.27 -10.56 7.42
C TRP A 290 1.44 -11.34 6.83
N LEU A 291 1.48 -12.66 7.02
CA LEU A 291 2.49 -13.51 6.38
C LEU A 291 2.37 -13.47 4.84
N ASP A 292 1.14 -13.47 4.30
CA ASP A 292 0.92 -13.38 2.85
C ASP A 292 1.38 -12.03 2.26
N PHE A 293 1.32 -10.93 3.02
CA PHE A 293 1.88 -9.64 2.59
C PHE A 293 3.37 -9.74 2.22
N TRP A 294 4.14 -10.57 2.93
CA TRP A 294 5.57 -10.75 2.67
C TRP A 294 5.87 -11.70 1.53
N ASN A 295 4.86 -12.38 0.99
CA ASN A 295 5.01 -13.20 -0.21
C ASN A 295 5.17 -12.33 -1.46
N THR A 296 5.34 -12.95 -2.63
CA THR A 296 5.51 -12.24 -3.90
C THR A 296 4.63 -12.85 -4.97
N GLY A 297 4.17 -11.99 -5.89
CA GLY A 297 3.33 -12.39 -7.00
C GLY A 297 3.61 -11.50 -8.20
N MET A 298 3.29 -12.01 -9.39
CA MET A 298 3.46 -11.31 -10.64
C MET A 298 2.14 -11.34 -11.40
N MET A 299 1.64 -10.16 -11.78
CA MET A 299 0.42 -10.04 -12.57
C MET A 299 0.77 -9.96 -14.04
N TRP A 300 0.80 -11.12 -14.67
CA TRP A 300 1.00 -11.28 -16.11
C TRP A 300 -0.08 -12.16 -16.72
N ASN A 301 -0.32 -12.00 -18.02
CA ASN A 301 -1.14 -12.95 -18.76
C ASN A 301 -0.20 -13.93 -19.47
N TYR A 302 0.12 -15.02 -18.77
CA TYR A 302 1.05 -16.04 -19.24
C TYR A 302 0.69 -16.52 -20.65
N ASP A 303 -0.59 -16.75 -20.94
CA ASP A 303 -1.05 -17.31 -22.21
C ASP A 303 -1.15 -16.31 -23.35
N SER A 304 -0.94 -15.02 -23.07
CA SER A 304 -0.87 -13.98 -24.11
C SER A 304 0.49 -13.87 -24.81
N PHE A 305 1.52 -14.59 -24.34
CA PHE A 305 2.83 -14.55 -24.99
C PHE A 305 2.86 -15.44 -26.24
N PRO A 306 3.13 -14.87 -27.44
CA PRO A 306 3.11 -15.64 -28.68
C PRO A 306 4.30 -16.61 -28.81
N ILE A 307 5.45 -16.25 -28.22
CA ILE A 307 6.70 -17.03 -28.31
C ILE A 307 6.88 -17.87 -27.04
N LYS A 308 6.85 -19.18 -27.19
CA LYS A 308 6.89 -20.16 -26.09
C LYS A 308 8.23 -20.13 -25.34
N GLU A 309 9.32 -19.90 -26.04
CA GLU A 309 10.67 -19.84 -25.48
C GLU A 309 10.83 -18.63 -24.55
N ILE A 310 10.34 -17.45 -24.97
CA ILE A 310 10.32 -16.23 -24.15
C ILE A 310 9.44 -16.43 -22.93
N LYS A 311 8.26 -17.02 -23.12
CA LYS A 311 7.33 -17.39 -22.04
C LYS A 311 8.02 -18.25 -20.97
N TRP A 312 8.72 -19.30 -21.40
CA TRP A 312 9.43 -20.22 -20.52
C TRP A 312 10.63 -19.58 -19.83
N LEU A 313 11.42 -18.78 -20.57
CA LEU A 313 12.56 -18.06 -20.02
C LEU A 313 12.12 -17.08 -18.92
N LEU A 314 11.08 -16.28 -19.17
CA LEU A 314 10.56 -15.33 -18.19
C LEU A 314 9.95 -16.06 -16.97
N ALA A 315 9.23 -17.17 -17.18
CA ALA A 315 8.69 -17.98 -16.09
C ALA A 315 9.80 -18.58 -15.23
N GLY A 316 10.81 -19.19 -15.87
CA GLY A 316 11.95 -19.78 -15.18
C GLY A 316 12.74 -18.72 -14.41
N PHE A 317 13.03 -17.58 -15.03
CA PHE A 317 13.72 -16.47 -14.39
C PHE A 317 12.92 -15.92 -13.19
N TRP A 318 11.60 -15.78 -13.34
CA TRP A 318 10.72 -15.36 -12.25
C TRP A 318 10.71 -16.37 -11.10
N LEU A 319 10.50 -17.66 -11.37
CA LEU A 319 10.31 -18.70 -10.36
C LEU A 319 11.60 -19.09 -9.66
N PHE A 320 12.70 -19.25 -10.40
CA PHE A 320 13.94 -19.80 -9.85
C PHE A 320 14.94 -18.76 -9.36
N LEU A 321 14.89 -17.51 -9.88
CA LEU A 321 15.84 -16.47 -9.52
C LEU A 321 15.17 -15.31 -8.78
N MET A 322 14.17 -14.67 -9.38
CA MET A 322 13.59 -13.46 -8.80
C MET A 322 12.74 -13.72 -7.57
N THR A 323 11.89 -14.74 -7.59
CA THR A 323 11.00 -15.05 -6.46
C THR A 323 11.79 -15.37 -5.19
N PRO A 324 12.79 -16.29 -5.21
CA PRO A 324 13.63 -16.54 -4.05
C PRO A 324 14.41 -15.30 -3.60
N PHE A 325 14.92 -14.51 -4.54
CA PHE A 325 15.66 -13.29 -4.21
C PHE A 325 14.77 -12.23 -3.54
N VAL A 326 13.58 -11.97 -4.06
CA VAL A 326 12.63 -11.01 -3.49
C VAL A 326 12.22 -11.44 -2.07
N ILE A 327 11.90 -12.73 -1.89
CA ILE A 327 11.56 -13.29 -0.58
C ILE A 327 12.74 -13.15 0.39
N PHE A 328 13.95 -13.49 -0.04
CA PHE A 328 15.16 -13.35 0.76
C PHE A 328 15.40 -11.90 1.22
N ILE A 329 15.27 -10.92 0.32
CA ILE A 329 15.40 -9.50 0.66
C ILE A 329 14.33 -9.07 1.66
N LYS A 330 13.08 -9.53 1.51
CA LYS A 330 12.01 -9.25 2.47
C LYS A 330 12.27 -9.86 3.85
N ILE A 331 12.77 -11.09 3.91
CA ILE A 331 13.17 -11.75 5.17
C ILE A 331 14.29 -10.95 5.84
N ILE A 332 15.34 -10.57 5.10
CA ILE A 332 16.42 -9.72 5.64
C ILE A 332 15.85 -8.40 6.17
N PHE A 333 14.95 -7.76 5.44
CA PHE A 333 14.29 -6.54 5.88
C PHE A 333 13.55 -6.71 7.20
N LEU A 334 12.82 -7.82 7.39
CA LEU A 334 12.14 -8.13 8.66
C LEU A 334 13.14 -8.30 9.81
N LEU A 335 14.24 -9.01 9.59
CA LEU A 335 15.32 -9.16 10.59
C LEU A 335 15.96 -7.81 10.95
N ILE A 336 16.28 -6.98 9.94
CA ILE A 336 16.82 -5.62 10.11
C ILE A 336 15.82 -4.74 10.87
N SER A 337 14.53 -4.87 10.57
CA SER A 337 13.47 -4.12 11.25
C SER A 337 13.40 -4.49 12.73
N GLY A 338 13.43 -5.80 13.04
CA GLY A 338 13.50 -6.30 14.41
C GLY A 338 14.74 -5.78 15.15
N PHE A 339 15.91 -5.81 14.50
CA PHE A 339 17.14 -5.24 15.04
C PHE A 339 17.03 -3.73 15.32
N HIS A 340 16.47 -2.95 14.38
CA HIS A 340 16.29 -1.51 14.53
C HIS A 340 15.35 -1.14 15.68
N ILE A 341 14.29 -1.94 15.91
CA ILE A 341 13.35 -1.75 17.01
C ILE A 341 14.03 -2.14 18.34
N TYR A 342 14.60 -3.35 18.41
CA TYR A 342 15.27 -3.87 19.61
C TYR A 342 16.37 -2.93 20.10
N LYS A 343 17.27 -2.49 19.20
CA LYS A 343 18.38 -1.59 19.55
C LYS A 343 17.88 -0.28 20.15
N ARG A 344 16.81 0.32 19.61
CA ARG A 344 16.26 1.59 20.11
C ARG A 344 15.58 1.45 21.47
N ILE A 345 14.89 0.33 21.70
CA ILE A 345 14.29 -0.01 23.00
C ILE A 345 15.41 -0.22 24.03
N ARG A 346 16.41 -1.05 23.71
CA ARG A 346 17.54 -1.36 24.59
C ARG A 346 18.36 -0.13 24.95
N ASP A 347 18.74 0.66 23.95
CA ASP A 347 19.60 1.83 24.15
C ASP A 347 18.84 3.04 24.71
N ARG A 348 17.50 2.95 24.82
CA ARG A 348 16.57 4.06 25.17
C ARG A 348 16.81 5.33 24.34
N LYS A 349 17.34 5.15 23.12
CA LYS A 349 17.65 6.23 22.18
C LYS A 349 16.75 6.08 20.96
N LEU A 350 15.68 6.87 20.94
CA LEU A 350 14.82 6.98 19.78
C LEU A 350 15.46 7.91 18.74
N LEU A 351 16.45 7.39 17.99
CA LEU A 351 17.03 8.09 16.85
C LEU A 351 16.13 7.89 15.62
N PHE A 352 15.48 8.95 15.18
CA PHE A 352 14.58 8.95 14.04
C PHE A 352 15.36 9.24 12.74
N THR A 353 15.83 8.19 12.08
CA THR A 353 16.52 8.25 10.77
C THR A 353 15.62 7.85 9.62
N PHE A 354 15.96 8.23 8.38
CA PHE A 354 15.22 7.80 7.19
C PHE A 354 15.03 6.28 7.10
N GLU A 355 16.05 5.48 7.45
CA GLU A 355 15.90 4.02 7.45
C GLU A 355 14.81 3.56 8.42
N PHE A 356 14.73 4.19 9.60
CA PHE A 356 13.70 3.88 10.58
C PHE A 356 12.31 4.39 10.18
N PHE A 357 12.24 5.54 9.48
CA PHE A 357 11.02 6.01 8.83
C PHE A 357 10.48 4.93 7.87
N CYS A 358 11.32 4.38 6.98
CA CYS A 358 10.92 3.32 6.08
C CYS A 358 10.48 2.05 6.82
N VAL A 359 11.23 1.62 7.84
CA VAL A 359 10.87 0.45 8.66
C VAL A 359 9.47 0.61 9.26
N LEU A 360 9.20 1.74 9.93
CA LEU A 360 7.90 1.98 10.56
C LEU A 360 6.77 2.11 9.54
N LEU A 361 7.02 2.78 8.41
CA LEU A 361 6.02 2.92 7.35
C LEU A 361 5.62 1.57 6.75
N ILE A 362 6.60 0.74 6.40
CA ILE A 362 6.38 -0.54 5.73
C ILE A 362 5.75 -1.53 6.70
N LEU A 363 6.25 -1.63 7.95
CA LEU A 363 5.64 -2.49 8.96
C LEU A 363 4.22 -2.03 9.30
N GLY A 364 4.02 -0.73 9.52
CA GLY A 364 2.70 -0.17 9.79
C GLY A 364 1.70 -0.43 8.67
N ALA A 365 2.11 -0.23 7.41
CA ALA A 365 1.29 -0.55 6.24
C ALA A 365 0.99 -2.06 6.13
N SER A 366 1.98 -2.92 6.40
CA SER A 366 1.78 -4.38 6.35
C SER A 366 0.76 -4.88 7.36
N VAL A 367 0.81 -4.38 8.60
CA VAL A 367 -0.13 -4.75 9.67
C VAL A 367 -1.49 -4.12 9.40
N GLY A 368 -1.54 -2.84 9.02
CA GLY A 368 -2.79 -2.15 8.67
C GLY A 368 -3.54 -2.84 7.53
N GLN A 369 -2.82 -3.31 6.51
CA GLN A 369 -3.41 -4.08 5.42
C GLN A 369 -3.96 -5.43 5.91
N ALA A 370 -3.19 -6.17 6.71
CA ALA A 370 -3.56 -7.47 7.22
C ALA A 370 -4.78 -7.47 8.16
N LEU A 371 -5.02 -6.34 8.85
CA LEU A 371 -6.19 -6.15 9.72
C LEU A 371 -7.51 -6.05 8.93
N ILE A 372 -7.47 -5.51 7.71
CA ILE A 372 -8.69 -5.10 7.00
C ILE A 372 -8.97 -5.99 5.78
N THR A 373 -7.96 -6.64 5.22
CA THR A 373 -8.09 -7.41 3.97
C THR A 373 -7.36 -8.74 4.06
N PHE A 374 -7.99 -9.77 3.51
CA PHE A 374 -7.42 -11.08 3.25
C PHE A 374 -7.68 -11.50 1.80
N GLY A 375 -6.75 -12.24 1.22
CA GLY A 375 -6.75 -12.63 -0.19
C GLY A 375 -5.85 -11.71 -1.03
N SER A 376 -4.84 -12.29 -1.69
CA SER A 376 -3.87 -11.57 -2.54
C SER A 376 -3.08 -10.44 -1.84
N ASN A 377 -2.72 -10.60 -0.56
CA ASN A 377 -2.04 -9.55 0.20
C ASN A 377 -0.61 -9.26 -0.30
N ALA A 378 0.05 -10.25 -0.90
CA ALA A 378 1.35 -10.09 -1.56
C ALA A 378 1.38 -8.88 -2.53
N ARG A 379 0.27 -8.62 -3.23
CA ARG A 379 0.11 -7.52 -4.19
C ARG A 379 0.22 -6.14 -3.55
N PHE A 380 -0.19 -5.99 -2.28
CA PHE A 380 -0.11 -4.72 -1.54
C PHE A 380 1.31 -4.39 -1.07
N SER A 381 2.20 -5.38 -1.05
CA SER A 381 3.62 -5.16 -0.72
C SER A 381 4.44 -4.58 -1.88
N MET A 382 3.96 -4.73 -3.12
CA MET A 382 4.68 -4.36 -4.33
C MET A 382 5.20 -2.91 -4.30
N PRO A 383 4.40 -1.87 -3.95
CA PRO A 383 4.87 -0.49 -3.94
C PRO A 383 6.01 -0.21 -2.95
N PHE A 384 6.17 -1.07 -1.95
CA PHE A 384 7.20 -0.91 -0.91
C PHE A 384 8.52 -1.58 -1.28
N PHE A 385 8.55 -2.47 -2.27
CA PHE A 385 9.75 -3.28 -2.56
C PHE A 385 11.02 -2.44 -2.80
N PRO A 386 10.99 -1.32 -3.56
CA PRO A 386 12.17 -0.48 -3.70
C PRO A 386 12.67 0.12 -2.37
N LEU A 387 11.75 0.50 -1.47
CA LEU A 387 12.11 1.02 -0.14
C LEU A 387 12.66 -0.08 0.77
N ILE A 388 12.10 -1.30 0.71
CA ILE A 388 12.62 -2.49 1.39
C ILE A 388 14.08 -2.70 0.96
N PHE A 389 14.34 -2.71 -0.34
CA PHE A 389 15.69 -2.90 -0.88
C PHE A 389 16.65 -1.79 -0.42
N ILE A 390 16.21 -0.52 -0.45
CA ILE A 390 16.99 0.62 0.06
C ILE A 390 17.40 0.41 1.51
N VAL A 391 16.47 0.00 2.39
CA VAL A 391 16.78 -0.24 3.81
C VAL A 391 17.82 -1.35 3.96
N VAL A 392 17.68 -2.46 3.23
CA VAL A 392 18.61 -3.59 3.29
C VAL A 392 20.02 -3.18 2.85
N VAL A 393 20.14 -2.51 1.69
CA VAL A 393 21.45 -2.07 1.18
C VAL A 393 22.06 -1.00 2.07
N GLN A 394 21.27 -0.03 2.55
CA GLN A 394 21.75 1.03 3.43
C GLN A 394 22.27 0.46 4.75
N PHE A 395 21.55 -0.52 5.33
CA PHE A 395 22.01 -1.22 6.53
C PHE A 395 23.34 -1.93 6.29
N TYR A 396 23.50 -2.61 5.15
CA TYR A 396 24.76 -3.24 4.77
C TYR A 396 25.91 -2.23 4.62
N LEU A 397 25.69 -1.11 3.94
CA LEU A 397 26.70 -0.06 3.74
C LEU A 397 27.12 0.59 5.07
N ASN A 398 26.16 0.90 5.95
CA ASN A 398 26.44 1.48 7.26
C ASN A 398 27.27 0.54 8.14
N ASN A 399 27.09 -0.77 8.03
CA ASN A 399 27.82 -1.78 8.80
C ASN A 399 29.11 -2.28 8.12
N LYS A 400 29.34 -1.98 6.83
CA LYS A 400 30.64 -2.23 6.18
C LYS A 400 31.72 -1.26 6.63
N ASN A 401 31.34 -0.04 7.02
CA ASN A 401 32.24 0.95 7.63
C ASN A 401 32.44 0.73 9.14
N TYR A 402 32.12 -0.45 9.67
CA TYR A 402 32.35 -0.82 11.06
C TYR A 402 33.83 -1.19 11.28
N VAL A 403 34.71 -0.21 11.17
CA VAL A 403 35.90 -0.20 12.02
C VAL A 403 35.36 0.00 13.45
N PRO A 404 35.70 -0.85 14.43
CA PRO A 404 35.30 -0.66 15.82
C PRO A 404 36.05 0.55 16.38
N THR A 405 35.61 1.74 16.02
CA THR A 405 36.04 2.96 16.70
C THR A 405 35.05 3.22 17.82
N CYS A 406 35.48 2.85 19.02
CA CYS A 406 34.98 3.46 20.24
C CYS A 406 35.18 4.99 20.15
N PHE A 407 34.23 5.72 19.57
CA PHE A 407 34.20 7.17 19.70
C PHE A 407 33.26 7.59 20.83
N ARG A 408 33.89 7.61 21.99
CA ARG A 408 33.69 8.49 23.14
C ARG A 408 33.00 9.81 22.73
N ILE A 409 31.90 10.12 23.40
CA ILE A 409 31.20 11.40 23.36
C ILE A 409 32.22 12.53 23.59
N LYS A 410 32.54 13.32 22.57
CA LYS A 410 33.19 14.62 22.77
C LYS A 410 32.13 15.61 23.27
N LYS A 411 32.28 16.02 24.53
CA LYS A 411 31.62 17.16 25.16
C LYS A 411 31.59 18.36 24.21
N ARG A 412 30.43 19.00 24.08
CA ARG A 412 30.28 20.35 23.51
C ARG A 412 31.28 21.29 24.19
N ARG A 413 32.14 21.94 23.42
CA ARG A 413 32.80 23.17 23.87
C ARG A 413 31.77 24.29 23.81
N HIS A 414 31.54 24.92 24.96
CA HIS A 414 31.00 26.27 25.04
C HIS A 414 31.90 27.19 24.21
N ILE A 415 31.30 27.99 23.34
CA ILE A 415 31.93 29.20 22.83
C ILE A 415 31.37 30.32 23.70
N SER A 416 32.24 30.88 24.53
CA SER A 416 32.02 32.11 25.28
C SER A 416 32.46 33.30 24.43
N ASN A 417 31.64 34.35 24.50
CA ASN A 417 31.76 35.71 23.97
C ASN A 417 31.62 35.88 22.46
#